data_AF-A0A7L3PPZ8-F1
#
_entry.id   AF-A0A7L3PPZ8-F1
#
_cell.length_a   1.000
_cell.length_b   1.000
_cell.length_c   1.000
_cell.angle_alpha   90.00
_cell.angle_beta   90.00
_cell.angle_gamma   90.00
#
_symmetry.space_group_name_H-M   'P 1'
#
loop_
_entity.id
_entity.type
_entity.pdbx_description
1 polymer ?
#
loop_
_entity_poly.entity_id
_entity_poly.type
_entity_poly.pdbx_seq_one_letter_code
_entity_poly.pdbx_strand_id
1 'polypeptide(L)'
;CLSPQAVCCSDRQHCCPQGTTCDLTRSTCTSLGGSTPLAALPTAGEIKCDEETSCPDGNTCCRLSSGAWGCCPLEQAVCCPDHVHCCPQGYTCDPEGGSCLQEGGTSLPWVRKIPALPRGTQVTSRSVKCDDETSCPDGSTCCRLSLGTWGCCP
;
A
#
# COMPACT_ATOMS: atom_id res chain seq x y z
N CYS A 1 17.55 8.91 0.19
CA CYS A 1 16.98 10.26 0.33
C CYS A 1 16.99 10.92 -1.04
N LEU A 2 15.84 11.32 -1.58
CA LEU A 2 15.76 11.91 -2.94
C LEU A 2 16.11 13.40 -2.98
N SER A 3 16.20 14.06 -1.81
CA SER A 3 16.60 15.46 -1.71
C SER A 3 18.12 15.56 -1.47
N PRO A 4 18.84 16.47 -2.15
CA PRO A 4 20.30 16.63 -1.99
C PRO A 4 20.72 17.12 -0.60
N GLN A 5 19.75 17.52 0.21
CA GLN A 5 19.87 18.20 1.50
C GLN A 5 19.32 17.32 2.64
N ALA A 6 19.01 16.06 2.37
CA ALA A 6 18.45 15.13 3.35
C ALA A 6 19.51 14.16 3.88
N VAL A 7 19.53 13.97 5.19
CA VAL A 7 20.41 13.07 5.93
C VAL A 7 19.69 11.76 6.26
N CYS A 8 20.37 10.62 6.10
CA CYS A 8 19.83 9.31 6.46
C CYS A 8 19.75 9.14 7.98
N CYS A 9 18.63 8.59 8.46
CA CYS A 9 18.48 8.17 9.84
C CYS A 9 19.17 6.80 10.10
N SER A 10 19.36 6.44 11.36
CA SER A 10 20.11 5.23 11.78
C SER A 10 19.49 3.90 11.31
N ASP A 11 18.19 3.87 11.03
CA ASP A 11 17.44 2.71 10.52
C ASP A 11 17.61 2.45 9.02
N ARG A 12 18.23 3.39 8.30
CA ARG A 12 18.48 3.34 6.84
C ARG A 12 17.23 3.23 5.95
N GLN A 13 16.02 3.32 6.50
CA GLN A 13 14.76 3.36 5.77
C GLN A 13 14.17 4.77 5.69
N HIS A 14 14.61 5.68 6.56
CA HIS A 14 14.08 7.04 6.63
C HIS A 14 15.15 8.13 6.46
N CYS A 15 14.68 9.30 6.04
CA CYS A 15 15.50 10.48 5.81
C CYS A 15 14.89 11.71 6.49
N CYS A 16 15.76 12.58 6.98
CA CYS A 16 15.37 13.86 7.56
C CYS A 16 16.04 15.02 6.81
N PRO A 17 15.42 16.21 6.71
CA PRO A 17 16.08 17.38 6.17
C PRO A 17 17.29 17.76 7.04
N GLN A 18 18.32 18.34 6.43
CA GLN A 18 19.50 18.82 7.14
C GLN A 18 19.16 19.74 8.32
N GLY A 19 19.91 19.62 9.41
CA GLY A 19 19.71 20.41 10.62
C GLY A 19 18.54 19.93 11.50
N THR A 20 17.97 18.75 11.21
CA THR A 20 16.94 18.12 12.04
C THR A 20 17.44 16.81 12.62
N THR A 21 16.94 16.46 13.81
CA THR A 21 17.28 15.22 14.52
C THR A 21 16.23 14.16 14.22
N CYS A 22 16.65 12.98 13.76
CA CYS A 22 15.75 11.85 13.58
C CYS A 22 15.29 11.31 14.94
N ASP A 23 14.00 11.41 15.24
CA ASP A 23 13.35 10.64 16.31
C ASP A 23 12.63 9.44 15.70
N LEU A 24 13.30 8.28 15.76
CA LEU A 24 12.78 7.00 15.26
C LEU A 24 11.67 6.42 16.13
N THR A 25 11.59 6.84 17.40
CA THR A 25 10.54 6.39 18.32
C THR A 25 9.21 7.04 17.95
N ARG A 26 9.27 8.28 17.46
CA ARG A 26 8.11 9.09 17.07
C ARG A 26 7.91 9.18 15.56
N SER A 27 8.81 8.58 14.77
CA SER A 27 8.88 8.73 13.31
C SER A 27 8.82 10.19 12.87
N THR A 28 9.46 11.10 13.62
CA THR A 28 9.51 12.54 13.33
C THR A 28 10.94 13.09 13.31
N CYS A 29 11.22 14.01 12.40
CA CYS A 29 12.40 14.84 12.38
C CYS A 29 12.12 16.08 13.24
N THR A 30 12.82 16.23 14.36
CA THR A 30 12.63 17.37 15.27
C THR A 30 13.69 18.44 15.04
N SER A 31 13.26 19.70 15.08
CA SER A 31 14.13 20.89 14.99
C SER A 31 13.72 21.93 16.03
N LEU A 32 14.57 22.94 16.25
CA LEU A 32 14.32 24.06 17.17
C LEU A 32 13.06 24.88 16.84
N GLY A 33 12.46 24.70 15.65
CA GLY A 33 11.26 25.40 15.19
C GLY A 33 10.06 24.52 14.84
N GLY A 34 10.13 23.19 15.04
CA GLY A 34 9.01 22.29 14.74
C GLY A 34 9.39 20.82 14.50
N SER A 35 8.39 19.95 14.45
CA SER A 35 8.52 18.52 14.16
C SER A 35 7.89 18.21 12.81
N THR A 36 8.63 17.61 11.88
CA THR A 36 8.09 17.11 10.61
C THR A 36 8.12 15.59 10.60
N PRO A 37 7.16 14.90 9.97
CA PRO A 37 7.22 13.45 9.84
C PRO A 37 8.47 13.01 9.08
N LEU A 38 9.01 11.84 9.43
CA LEU A 38 10.11 11.22 8.69
C LEU A 38 9.68 11.05 7.23
N ALA A 39 10.54 11.50 6.31
CA ALA A 39 10.36 11.13 4.91
C ALA A 39 10.78 9.67 4.79
N ALA A 40 9.79 8.78 4.69
CA ALA A 40 10.04 7.42 4.24
C ALA A 40 10.74 7.51 2.88
N LEU A 41 11.80 6.73 2.69
CA LEU A 41 12.28 6.48 1.33
C LEU A 41 11.07 6.01 0.51
N PRO A 42 10.94 6.40 -0.77
CA PRO A 42 10.11 5.57 -1.64
C PRO A 42 10.69 4.18 -1.50
N THR A 43 9.89 3.26 -0.97
CA THR A 43 10.13 1.82 -1.09
C THR A 43 10.46 1.63 -2.56
N ALA A 44 11.71 1.27 -2.82
CA ALA A 44 12.42 1.52 -4.07
C ALA A 44 11.93 0.64 -5.21
N GLY A 45 10.63 0.71 -5.47
CA GLY A 45 9.94 -0.44 -5.96
C GLY A 45 8.40 -0.47 -5.88
N GLU A 46 7.77 0.53 -5.27
CA GLU A 46 6.35 0.73 -5.58
C GLU A 46 6.17 1.17 -7.04
N ILE A 47 5.42 0.38 -7.81
CA ILE A 47 4.96 0.71 -9.16
C ILE A 47 3.82 1.72 -9.03
N LYS A 48 4.05 2.94 -9.51
CA LYS A 48 3.04 3.99 -9.53
C LYS A 48 1.95 3.65 -10.55
N CYS A 49 0.71 3.49 -10.08
CA CYS A 49 -0.45 3.34 -10.95
C CYS A 49 -1.03 4.70 -11.35
N ASP A 50 -1.10 5.64 -10.40
CA ASP A 50 -1.64 6.98 -10.59
C ASP A 50 -1.01 7.98 -9.61
N GLU A 51 -1.43 9.25 -9.65
CA GLU A 51 -1.04 10.28 -8.68
C GLU A 51 -1.32 9.84 -7.24
N GLU A 52 -2.48 9.22 -7.01
CA GLU A 52 -2.99 8.82 -5.69
C GLU A 52 -2.77 7.34 -5.35
N THR A 53 -2.34 6.48 -6.29
CA THR A 53 -2.26 5.02 -6.02
C THR A 53 -0.99 4.36 -6.54
N SER A 54 -0.53 3.35 -5.80
CA SER A 54 0.66 2.55 -6.11
C SER A 54 0.42 1.05 -5.82
N CYS A 55 1.23 0.23 -6.48
CA CYS A 55 1.32 -1.20 -6.24
C CYS A 55 2.72 -1.53 -5.74
N PRO A 56 2.91 -2.59 -4.93
CA PRO A 56 4.23 -3.02 -4.51
C PRO A 56 5.05 -3.54 -5.70
N ASP A 57 6.35 -3.73 -5.47
CA ASP A 57 7.27 -4.34 -6.44
C ASP A 57 6.76 -5.64 -7.02
N GLY A 58 7.04 -5.87 -8.31
CA GLY A 58 6.66 -7.09 -9.00
C GLY A 58 5.17 -7.20 -9.29
N ASN A 59 4.38 -6.16 -8.97
CA ASN A 59 2.96 -6.11 -9.29
C ASN A 59 2.67 -5.23 -10.51
N THR A 60 1.57 -5.53 -11.20
CA THR A 60 1.10 -4.75 -12.35
C THR A 60 -0.17 -3.99 -12.00
N CYS A 61 -0.23 -2.70 -12.33
CA CYS A 61 -1.41 -1.87 -12.15
C CYS A 61 -2.51 -2.23 -13.16
N CYS A 62 -3.70 -2.58 -12.68
CA CYS A 62 -4.87 -2.88 -13.48
C CYS A 62 -6.12 -2.16 -12.95
N ARG A 63 -7.03 -1.77 -13.85
CA ARG A 63 -8.32 -1.18 -13.47
C ARG A 63 -9.29 -2.22 -12.90
N LEU A 64 -10.00 -1.82 -11.85
CA LEU A 64 -11.14 -2.53 -11.27
C LEU A 64 -12.46 -2.08 -11.93
N SER A 65 -13.53 -2.87 -11.75
CA SER A 65 -14.86 -2.57 -12.31
C SER A 65 -15.45 -1.28 -11.76
N SER A 66 -15.06 -0.90 -10.53
CA SER A 66 -15.42 0.37 -9.89
C SER A 66 -14.73 1.58 -10.48
N GLY A 67 -13.72 1.37 -11.33
CA GLY A 67 -12.82 2.42 -11.79
C GLY A 67 -11.70 2.78 -10.83
N ALA A 68 -11.56 2.08 -9.71
CA ALA A 68 -10.37 2.18 -8.89
C ALA A 68 -9.18 1.43 -9.51
N TRP A 69 -7.96 1.73 -9.04
CA TRP A 69 -6.77 0.96 -9.36
C TRP A 69 -6.66 -0.28 -8.47
N GLY A 70 -6.20 -1.37 -9.06
CA GLY A 70 -5.85 -2.61 -8.41
C GLY A 70 -4.47 -3.09 -8.83
N CYS A 71 -3.86 -3.93 -8.01
CA CYS A 71 -2.60 -4.58 -8.28
C CYS A 71 -2.82 -6.04 -8.66
N CYS A 72 -2.13 -6.49 -9.68
CA CYS A 72 -1.94 -7.90 -9.99
C CYS A 72 -0.61 -8.35 -9.40
N PRO A 73 -0.57 -9.41 -8.57
CA PRO A 73 0.65 -9.92 -7.95
C PRO A 73 1.50 -10.75 -8.93
N LEU A 74 1.57 -10.26 -10.18
CA LEU A 74 2.29 -10.85 -11.29
C LEU A 74 3.00 -9.72 -12.01
N GLU A 75 4.25 -9.97 -12.36
CA GLU A 75 5.05 -9.02 -13.11
C GLU A 75 4.61 -9.03 -14.58
N GLN A 76 4.44 -7.84 -15.16
CA GLN A 76 3.97 -7.66 -16.55
C GLN A 76 2.67 -8.43 -16.85
N ALA A 77 1.73 -8.41 -15.88
CA ALA A 77 0.47 -9.13 -15.97
C ALA A 77 -0.44 -8.55 -17.06
N VAL A 78 -1.18 -9.44 -17.73
CA VAL A 78 -2.27 -9.07 -18.62
C VAL A 78 -3.53 -8.84 -17.79
N CYS A 79 -4.04 -7.61 -17.80
CA CYS A 79 -5.28 -7.25 -17.12
C CYS A 79 -6.48 -7.85 -17.88
N CYS A 80 -7.20 -8.77 -17.25
CA CYS A 80 -8.36 -9.38 -17.88
C CYS A 80 -9.57 -8.42 -17.92
N PRO A 81 -10.44 -8.54 -18.95
CA PRO A 81 -11.56 -7.63 -19.20
C PRO A 81 -12.72 -7.82 -18.21
N ASP A 82 -12.68 -8.86 -17.37
CA ASP A 82 -13.61 -9.03 -16.26
C ASP A 82 -13.36 -8.01 -15.14
N HIS A 83 -12.25 -7.25 -15.20
CA HIS A 83 -11.85 -6.23 -14.23
C HIS A 83 -11.62 -6.75 -12.80
N VAL A 84 -11.64 -8.06 -12.56
CA VAL A 84 -11.37 -8.69 -11.26
C VAL A 84 -10.13 -9.57 -11.31
N HIS A 85 -9.76 -10.12 -12.47
CA HIS A 85 -8.66 -11.08 -12.60
C HIS A 85 -7.54 -10.62 -13.55
N CYS A 86 -6.40 -11.31 -13.50
CA CYS A 86 -5.26 -11.07 -14.36
C CYS A 86 -4.50 -12.35 -14.64
N CYS A 87 -3.80 -12.32 -15.77
CA CYS A 87 -3.00 -13.43 -16.26
C CYS A 87 -1.51 -13.05 -16.32
N PRO A 88 -0.61 -14.04 -16.22
CA PRO A 88 0.81 -13.80 -16.39
C PRO A 88 1.14 -13.36 -17.83
N GLN A 89 2.32 -12.77 -18.01
CA GLN A 89 2.80 -12.37 -19.33
C GLN A 89 2.76 -13.55 -20.31
N GLY A 90 2.23 -13.30 -21.51
CA GLY A 90 2.13 -14.31 -22.56
C GLY A 90 0.82 -15.10 -22.55
N TYR A 91 0.01 -15.00 -21.49
CA TYR A 91 -1.27 -15.69 -21.42
C TYR A 91 -2.43 -14.77 -21.82
N THR A 92 -3.45 -15.36 -22.43
CA THR A 92 -4.71 -14.72 -22.79
C THR A 92 -5.79 -15.10 -21.78
N CYS A 93 -6.58 -14.12 -21.35
CA CYS A 93 -7.68 -14.37 -20.43
C CYS A 93 -8.82 -15.14 -21.11
N ASP A 94 -9.19 -16.28 -20.56
CA ASP A 94 -10.36 -17.07 -20.93
C ASP A 94 -11.43 -16.92 -19.83
N PRO A 95 -12.36 -15.95 -19.96
CA PRO A 95 -13.43 -15.75 -18.98
C PRO A 95 -14.49 -16.86 -19.00
N GLU A 96 -14.61 -17.64 -20.07
CA GLU A 96 -15.55 -18.76 -20.14
C GLU A 96 -15.03 -19.96 -19.33
N GLY A 97 -13.73 -20.25 -19.46
CA GLY A 97 -13.03 -21.28 -18.67
C GLY A 97 -12.52 -20.81 -17.31
N GLY A 98 -12.65 -19.52 -16.98
CA GLY A 98 -12.14 -18.92 -15.74
C GLY A 98 -10.64 -19.09 -15.54
N SER A 99 -9.88 -19.00 -16.64
CA SER A 99 -8.47 -19.40 -16.68
C SER A 99 -7.66 -18.50 -17.63
N CYS A 100 -6.35 -18.66 -17.60
CA CYS A 100 -5.38 -18.03 -18.47
C CYS A 100 -4.87 -19.09 -19.46
N LEU A 101 -5.05 -18.84 -20.76
CA LEU A 101 -4.67 -19.76 -21.84
C LEU A 101 -3.42 -19.27 -22.56
N GLN A 102 -2.44 -20.15 -22.76
CA GLN A 102 -1.24 -19.89 -23.55
C GLN A 102 -1.37 -20.51 -24.95
N GLU A 103 -0.78 -19.85 -25.96
CA GLU A 103 -0.54 -20.42 -27.29
C GLU A 103 0.30 -21.72 -27.15
N GLY A 104 -0.36 -22.87 -27.16
CA GLY A 104 0.24 -24.18 -26.82
C GLY A 104 -0.65 -25.09 -25.97
N GLY A 105 -1.81 -24.61 -25.50
CA GLY A 105 -2.81 -25.42 -24.80
C GLY A 105 -2.61 -25.51 -23.27
N THR A 106 -1.65 -24.78 -22.71
CA THR A 106 -1.47 -24.67 -21.26
C THR A 106 -2.56 -23.74 -20.70
N SER A 107 -3.36 -24.25 -19.78
CA SER A 107 -4.34 -23.48 -19.03
C SER A 107 -3.91 -23.37 -17.56
N LEU A 108 -3.89 -22.15 -17.04
CA LEU A 108 -3.60 -21.85 -15.63
C LEU A 108 -4.77 -21.12 -15.00
N PRO A 109 -5.02 -21.28 -13.68
CA PRO A 109 -6.02 -20.46 -13.01
C PRO A 109 -5.59 -18.99 -13.06
N TRP A 110 -6.53 -18.11 -13.39
CA TRP A 110 -6.31 -16.68 -13.32
C TRP A 110 -6.11 -16.19 -11.89
N VAL A 111 -5.40 -15.08 -11.73
CA VAL A 111 -5.10 -14.51 -10.42
C VAL A 111 -6.02 -13.34 -10.16
N ARG A 112 -6.49 -13.20 -8.92
CA ARG A 112 -7.37 -12.09 -8.54
C ARG A 112 -6.57 -10.81 -8.28
N LYS A 113 -7.08 -9.69 -8.77
CA LYS A 113 -6.57 -8.36 -8.44
C LYS A 113 -6.78 -8.06 -6.95
N ILE A 114 -5.84 -7.36 -6.34
CA ILE A 114 -5.97 -6.73 -5.02
C ILE A 114 -6.15 -5.22 -5.20
N PRO A 115 -6.80 -4.48 -4.28
CA PRO A 115 -6.88 -3.02 -4.39
C PRO A 115 -5.48 -2.38 -4.32
N ALA A 116 -5.27 -1.29 -5.06
CA ALA A 116 -4.02 -0.54 -5.02
C ALA A 116 -3.86 0.19 -3.68
N LEU A 117 -2.62 0.40 -3.27
CA LEU A 117 -2.27 1.12 -2.05
C LEU A 117 -2.40 2.63 -2.32
N PRO A 118 -2.96 3.41 -1.38
CA PRO A 118 -3.04 4.85 -1.53
C PRO A 118 -1.65 5.48 -1.31
N ARG A 119 -1.16 6.16 -2.34
CA ARG A 119 0.13 6.83 -2.41
C ARG A 119 0.14 8.02 -1.46
N GLY A 120 1.07 8.04 -0.51
CA GLY A 120 1.19 9.13 0.46
C GLY A 120 0.23 9.06 1.66
N THR A 121 -0.61 8.02 1.76
CA THR A 121 -1.12 7.66 3.07
C THR A 121 0.03 6.97 3.76
N GLN A 122 0.73 7.75 4.56
CA GLN A 122 1.42 7.25 5.72
C GLN A 122 0.62 6.04 6.21
N VAL A 123 1.22 4.86 6.19
CA VAL A 123 0.91 3.86 7.21
C VAL A 123 1.36 4.51 8.52
N THR A 124 0.68 5.58 8.95
CA THR A 124 0.52 5.86 10.36
C THR A 124 -0.18 4.60 10.82
N SER A 125 0.60 3.69 11.42
CA SER A 125 0.13 2.77 12.44
C SER A 125 -1.40 2.59 12.38
N ARG A 126 -1.87 1.55 11.65
CA ARG A 126 -3.27 1.26 11.34
C ARG A 126 -4.10 1.40 12.60
N SER A 127 -4.57 2.63 12.81
CA SER A 127 -5.39 2.95 13.95
C SER A 127 -6.79 2.51 13.54
N VAL A 128 -7.25 1.39 14.07
CA VAL A 128 -8.58 0.84 13.83
C VAL A 128 -9.59 1.87 14.32
N LYS A 129 -10.27 2.54 13.40
CA LYS A 129 -11.24 3.60 13.73
C LYS A 129 -12.51 2.93 14.26
N CYS A 130 -12.85 3.19 15.52
CA CYS A 130 -14.03 2.63 16.18
C CYS A 130 -15.24 3.56 16.06
N ASP A 131 -15.01 4.88 16.10
CA ASP A 131 -16.03 5.92 15.98
C ASP A 131 -15.40 7.28 15.58
N ASP A 132 -16.19 8.35 15.54
CA ASP A 132 -15.71 9.71 15.23
C ASP A 132 -14.70 10.22 16.27
N GLU A 133 -14.83 9.78 17.54
CA GLU A 133 -13.97 10.19 18.65
C GLU A 133 -12.93 9.13 19.06
N THR A 134 -13.08 7.86 18.65
CA THR A 134 -12.26 6.74 19.18
C THR A 134 -11.54 5.95 18.09
N SER A 135 -10.23 5.78 18.25
CA SER A 135 -9.38 4.95 17.37
C SER A 135 -8.37 4.14 18.19
N CYS A 136 -8.11 2.90 17.78
CA CYS A 136 -7.27 1.94 18.49
C CYS A 136 -5.99 1.62 17.73
N PRO A 137 -4.83 1.44 18.40
CA PRO A 137 -3.56 1.15 17.73
C PRO A 137 -3.55 -0.22 17.01
N ASP A 138 -2.60 -0.44 16.10
CA ASP A 138 -2.43 -1.73 15.41
C ASP A 138 -2.36 -2.89 16.41
N GLY A 139 -3.18 -3.92 16.17
CA GLY A 139 -3.24 -5.09 17.04
C GLY A 139 -4.25 -4.98 18.18
N SER A 140 -5.04 -3.91 18.25
CA SER A 140 -6.19 -3.80 19.15
C SER A 140 -7.53 -3.83 18.38
N THR A 141 -8.53 -4.49 18.94
CA THR A 141 -9.91 -4.55 18.41
C THR A 141 -10.81 -3.56 19.14
N CYS A 142 -11.75 -2.94 18.41
CA CYS A 142 -12.77 -2.05 18.97
C CYS A 142 -13.82 -2.84 19.78
N CYS A 143 -13.99 -2.48 21.05
CA CYS A 143 -14.98 -3.04 21.96
C CYS A 143 -15.95 -1.96 22.44
N ARG A 144 -17.22 -2.31 22.63
CA ARG A 144 -18.24 -1.38 23.13
C ARG A 144 -18.45 -1.56 24.63
N LEU A 145 -18.22 -0.49 25.39
CA LEU A 145 -18.32 -0.47 26.85
C LEU A 145 -19.79 -0.32 27.29
N SER A 146 -20.09 -0.71 28.53
CA SER A 146 -21.44 -0.66 29.11
C SER A 146 -22.05 0.75 29.20
N LEU A 147 -21.21 1.79 29.06
CA LEU A 147 -21.63 3.20 29.01
C LEU A 147 -21.96 3.70 27.60
N GLY A 148 -21.88 2.84 26.58
CA GLY A 148 -22.16 3.19 25.18
C GLY A 148 -20.97 3.75 24.40
N THR A 149 -19.81 3.91 25.03
CA THR A 149 -18.56 4.39 24.43
C THR A 149 -17.70 3.25 23.87
N TRP A 150 -16.78 3.59 22.96
CA TRP A 150 -15.83 2.64 22.39
C TRP A 150 -14.53 2.59 23.19
N GLY A 151 -13.91 1.42 23.25
CA GLY A 151 -12.61 1.19 23.87
C GLY A 151 -11.78 0.18 23.09
N CYS A 152 -10.48 0.13 23.37
CA CYS A 152 -9.53 -0.75 22.69
C CYS A 152 -9.26 -2.00 23.52
N CYS A 153 -9.49 -3.18 22.94
CA CYS A 153 -9.16 -4.47 23.51
C CYS A 153 -7.96 -5.08 22.79
N PRO A 154 -7.01 -5.73 23.50
CA PRO A 154 -6.00 -6.57 22.87
C PRO A 154 -6.60 -7.82 22.23
#